data_AF-K9X835-F1
#
_entry.id   AF-K9X835-F1
#
_cell.length_a   1.000
_cell.length_b   1.000
_cell.length_c   1.000
_cell.angle_alpha   90.00
_cell.angle_beta   90.00
_cell.angle_gamma   90.00
#
_symmetry.space_group_name_H-M   'P 1'
#
loop_
_entity.id
_entity.type
_entity.pdbx_description
1 polymer ?
#
loop_
_entity_poly.entity_id
_entity_poly.type
_entity_poly.pdbx_seq_one_letter_code
_entity_poly.pdbx_strand_id
1 'polypeptide(L)' 'MYMTHKCHAVGCDCNIPPKHLMCPTHWEMVPKILQQAIWRYYRPGQEIDKCPSAKYLEIMEKAIVAVAQSTVV' A
#
# COMPACT_ATOMS: atom_id res chain seq x y z
N MET A 1 -12.87 -17.31 -5.60
CA MET A 1 -13.52 -16.10 -5.07
C MET A 1 -12.41 -15.08 -4.83
N TYR A 2 -12.19 -14.17 -5.77
CA TYR A 2 -11.11 -13.20 -5.68
C TYR A 2 -11.47 -12.22 -4.56
N MET A 3 -10.74 -12.24 -3.43
CA MET A 3 -10.91 -11.22 -2.39
C MET A 3 -10.69 -9.87 -3.06
N THR A 4 -11.72 -9.03 -3.09
CA THR A 4 -11.64 -7.68 -3.62
C THR A 4 -10.72 -6.89 -2.69
N HIS A 5 -9.48 -6.65 -3.14
CA HIS A 5 -8.55 -5.79 -2.44
C HIS A 5 -8.69 -4.38 -2.97
N LYS A 6 -8.90 -3.42 -2.06
CA LYS A 6 -9.07 -2.01 -2.42
C LYS A 6 -7.76 -1.28 -2.23
N CYS A 7 -7.61 -0.19 -2.97
CA CYS A 7 -6.55 0.78 -2.73
C CYS A 7 -6.54 1.22 -1.26
N HIS A 8 -5.36 1.25 -0.65
CA HIS A 8 -5.22 1.69 0.74
C HIS A 8 -5.19 3.23 0.92
N ALA A 9 -5.19 4.00 -0.17
CA ALA A 9 -5.31 5.45 -0.07
C ALA A 9 -6.68 5.84 0.51
N VAL A 10 -6.68 6.78 1.46
CA VAL A 10 -7.90 7.23 2.14
C VAL A 10 -8.89 7.79 1.11
N GLY A 11 -10.13 7.27 1.11
CA GLY A 11 -11.20 7.70 0.19
C GLY A 11 -11.13 7.12 -1.23
N CYS A 12 -10.20 6.20 -1.53
CA CYS A 12 -10.12 5.56 -2.84
C CYS A 12 -10.84 4.20 -2.84
N ASP A 13 -11.85 4.04 -3.72
CA ASP A 13 -12.59 2.78 -3.87
C ASP A 13 -12.10 1.88 -5.02
N CYS A 14 -10.94 2.19 -5.61
CA CYS A 14 -10.40 1.42 -6.72
C CYS A 14 -10.03 -0.01 -6.29
N ASN A 15 -10.57 -1.01 -6.99
CA ASN A 15 -10.18 -2.40 -6.83
C ASN A 15 -8.82 -2.65 -7.48
N ILE A 16 -7.90 -3.25 -6.73
CA ILE A 16 -6.54 -3.54 -7.15
C ILE A 16 -6.19 -5.00 -6.82
N PRO A 17 -5.21 -5.60 -7.51
CA PRO A 17 -4.70 -6.91 -7.12
C PRO A 17 -4.12 -6.91 -5.68
N PRO A 18 -4.31 -7.97 -4.87
CA PRO A 18 -3.84 -8.05 -3.48
C PRO A 18 -2.34 -7.82 -3.25
N LYS A 19 -1.52 -8.01 -4.27
CA LYS A 19 -0.07 -7.75 -4.24
C LYS A 19 0.29 -6.26 -4.28
N HIS A 20 -0.66 -5.40 -4.64
CA HIS A 20 -0.45 -3.95 -4.72
C HIS A 20 -1.03 -3.29 -3.48
N LEU A 21 -0.27 -2.35 -2.91
CA LEU A 21 -0.75 -1.57 -1.76
C LEU A 21 -1.76 -0.49 -2.18
N MET A 22 -1.55 0.14 -3.33
CA MET A 22 -2.35 1.24 -3.84
C MET A 22 -2.53 1.12 -5.36
N CYS A 23 -3.52 1.81 -5.91
CA CYS A 23 -3.67 1.95 -7.37
C CYS A 23 -2.47 2.75 -7.95
N PRO A 24 -2.21 2.66 -9.27
CA PRO A 24 -1.04 3.30 -9.88
C PRO A 24 -0.90 4.80 -9.53
N THR A 25 -2.00 5.55 -9.61
CA THR A 25 -2.03 6.99 -9.28
C THR A 25 -1.56 7.28 -7.86
N HIS A 26 -2.12 6.60 -6.86
CA HIS A 26 -1.74 6.82 -5.47
C HIS A 26 -0.37 6.23 -5.13
N TRP A 27 0.03 5.15 -5.81
CA TRP A 27 1.38 4.60 -5.66
C TRP A 27 2.45 5.59 -6.12
N GLU A 28 2.21 6.33 -7.21
CA GLU A 28 3.11 7.38 -7.69
C GLU A 28 3.23 8.56 -6.71
N MET A 29 2.19 8.83 -5.92
CA MET A 29 2.20 9.85 -4.86
C MET A 29 3.03 9.44 -3.63
N VAL A 30 3.28 8.15 -3.42
CA VAL A 30 4.10 7.68 -2.31
C VAL A 30 5.54 8.17 -2.51
N PRO A 31 6.19 8.83 -1.53
CA PRO A 31 7.60 9.21 -1.61
C PRO A 31 8.50 8.03 -2.00
N LYS A 32 9.45 8.25 -2.93
CA LYS A 32 10.33 7.20 -3.47
C LYS A 32 11.03 6.36 -2.40
N ILE A 33 11.44 6.98 -1.29
CA ILE A 33 12.09 6.30 -0.15
C ILE A 33 11.14 5.28 0.49
N LEU A 34 9.85 5.63 0.65
CA LEU A 34 8.83 4.74 1.19
C LEU A 34 8.47 3.64 0.18
N GLN A 35 8.40 3.95 -1.11
CA GLN A 35 8.20 2.93 -2.15
C GLN A 35 9.28 1.83 -2.07
N GLN A 36 10.55 2.23 -2.01
CA GLN A 36 11.67 1.31 -1.87
C GLN A 36 11.62 0.52 -0.57
N ALA A 37 11.28 1.19 0.54
CA ALA A 37 11.17 0.55 1.84
C ALA A 37 10.05 -0.51 1.86
N ILE A 38 8.88 -0.23 1.26
CA ILE A 38 7.80 -1.21 1.11
C ILE A 38 8.31 -2.44 0.36
N TRP A 39 8.92 -2.25 -0.81
CA TRP A 39 9.44 -3.37 -1.61
C TRP A 39 10.54 -4.16 -0.91
N ARG A 40 11.37 -3.49 -0.08
CA ARG A 40 12.40 -4.15 0.72
C ARG A 40 11.83 -5.11 1.76
N TYR A 41 10.69 -4.77 2.38
CA TYR A 41 10.07 -5.60 3.43
C TYR A 41 8.89 -6.43 2.92
N TYR A 42 8.48 -6.26 1.66
CA TYR A 42 7.46 -7.06 1.02
C TYR A 42 7.96 -8.48 0.80
N ARG A 43 7.18 -9.46 1.29
CA ARG A 43 7.38 -10.88 0.97
C ARG A 43 6.26 -11.33 0.02
N PRO A 44 6.55 -11.85 -1.18
CA PRO A 44 5.53 -12.48 -2.02
C PRO A 44 4.76 -13.56 -1.24
N GLY A 45 3.43 -13.49 -1.27
CA GLY A 45 2.56 -14.39 -0.52
C GLY A 45 2.09 -13.84 0.83
N GLN A 46 2.64 -12.72 1.34
CA GLN A 46 2.15 -12.11 2.57
C GLN A 46 0.70 -11.61 2.46
N GLU A 47 0.26 -11.29 1.25
CA GLU A 47 -1.12 -10.94 0.92
C GLU A 47 -2.07 -12.14 0.98
N ILE A 48 -1.53 -13.36 0.93
CA ILE A 48 -2.26 -14.63 1.00
C ILE A 48 -2.28 -15.15 2.44
N ASP A 49 -1.11 -15.28 3.06
CA ASP A 49 -0.97 -15.81 4.43
C ASP A 49 -1.34 -14.81 5.53
N LYS A 50 -1.48 -13.51 5.17
CA LYS A 50 -1.83 -12.41 6.08
C LYS A 50 -0.84 -12.23 7.25
N CYS A 51 0.41 -12.63 7.07
CA CYS A 51 1.50 -12.51 8.04
C CYS A 51 2.61 -11.56 7.53
N PRO A 52 2.33 -10.26 7.32
CA PRO A 52 3.37 -9.27 7.01
C PRO A 52 4.25 -9.02 8.25
N SER A 53 5.49 -8.57 8.02
CA SER A 53 6.37 -8.18 9.12
C SER A 53 5.87 -6.89 9.79
N ALA A 54 6.19 -6.72 11.08
CA ALA A 54 5.89 -5.47 11.80
C ALA A 54 6.49 -4.24 11.09
N LYS A 55 7.68 -4.40 10.50
CA LYS A 55 8.35 -3.31 9.77
C LYS A 55 7.62 -2.95 8.48
N TYR A 56 7.07 -3.94 7.76
CA TYR A 56 6.22 -3.69 6.59
C TYR A 56 4.99 -2.87 6.99
N LEU A 57 4.31 -3.24 8.08
CA LEU A 57 3.12 -2.53 8.56
C LEU A 57 3.42 -1.07 8.94
N GLU A 58 4.53 -0.81 9.64
CA GLU A 58 4.96 0.55 9.99
C GLU A 58 5.19 1.42 8.73
N ILE A 59 5.84 0.87 7.71
CA ILE A 59 6.13 1.60 6.47
C ILE A 59 4.87 1.79 5.64
N MET A 60 4.00 0.78 5.61
CA MET A 60 2.69 0.84 4.95
C MET A 60 1.85 1.99 5.51
N GLU A 61 1.76 2.11 6.84
CA GLU A 61 1.07 3.21 7.51
C GLU A 61 1.64 4.58 7.12
N LYS A 62 2.97 4.72 7.12
CA LYS A 62 3.64 5.96 6.68
C LYS A 62 3.32 6.31 5.23
N ALA A 63 3.26 5.31 4.34
CA ALA A 63 2.89 5.53 2.95
C ALA A 63 1.43 6.00 2.79
N ILE A 64 0.50 5.40 3.54
CA ILE A 64 -0.92 5.80 3.55
C ILE A 64 -1.06 7.24 4.04
N VAL A 65 -0.41 7.60 5.15
CA VAL A 65 -0.43 8.97 5.69
C VAL A 65 0.18 9.96 4.69
N ALA A 66 1.32 9.63 4.06
CA ALA A 66 1.96 10.50 3.09
C ALA A 66 1.07 10.81 1.88
N VAL A 67 0.35 9.81 1.37
CA VAL A 67 -0.60 10.00 0.27
C VAL A 67 -1.80 10.83 0.73
N ALA A 68 -2.36 10.54 1.92
CA ALA A 68 -3.47 11.32 2.47
C ALA A 68 -3.11 12.80 2.69
N GLN A 69 -1.88 13.10 3.10
CA GLN A 69 -1.38 14.48 3.24
C GLN A 69 -1.11 15.17 1.91
N SER A 70 -0.87 14.40 0.85
CA SER A 70 -0.66 14.91 -0.51
C SER A 70 -1.99 15.14 -1.25
N THR A 71 -3.06 14.47 -0.83
CA THR A 71 -4.43 14.69 -1.28
C THR A 71 -5.07 15.81 -0.46
N VAL A 72 -4.58 17.03 -0.63
CA VAL A 72 -5.28 18.23 -0.13
C VAL A 72 -6.39 18.54 -1.13
N VAL A 73 -7.62 18.26 -0.71
CA VAL A 73 -8.85 18.87 -1.27
C VAL A 73 -8.84 20.38 -1.08
#